data_AF-A0AA86PR72-F1
#
_entry.id   AF-A0AA86PR72-F1
#
_cell.length_a   1.000
_cell.length_b   1.000
_cell.length_c   1.000
_cell.angle_alpha   90.00
_cell.angle_beta   90.00
_cell.angle_gamma   90.00
#
_symmetry.space_group_name_H-M   'P 1'
#
loop_
_entity.id
_entity.type
_entity.pdbx_description
1 polymer ?
#
loop_
_entity_poly.entity_id
_entity_poly.type
_entity_poly.pdbx_seq_one_letter_code
_entity_poly.pdbx_strand_id
1 'polypeptide(L)'
;MPGKYNDDDSEDQPLMKQTGPSAQISKQVSSIQESFKQIDTQFKDLERQFTELKKATSPEQAKQISNRVTQILTAMQKQRFPSAQSSLQQFHKQIASAQISDSQKAEYYKSEQQFAQVLANKQSQLQNVQSHYQKLSQKIDDQTKDDPELDAKKFKMQLLEEEIEDQLDDIIKINQNVNDLGQMMKIMEVETLKCQETINIIEDNVAAADAKVAKGADNLQVARKTQKSKNKWLWIGLGITVAVAVILLLIFVL
;
A
#
# COMPACT_ATOMS: atom_id res chain seq x y z
N MET A 1 11.28 22.49 55.70
CA MET A 1 10.10 22.77 54.86
C MET A 1 10.25 21.95 53.59
N PRO A 2 9.34 21.01 53.31
CA PRO A 2 9.38 20.20 52.09
C PRO A 2 8.84 21.01 50.91
N GLY A 3 9.65 21.14 49.85
CA GLY A 3 9.26 21.74 48.58
C GLY A 3 8.46 20.74 47.75
N LYS A 4 7.27 21.16 47.36
CA LYS A 4 6.23 20.40 46.66
C LYS A 4 6.71 19.86 45.31
N TYR A 5 6.37 18.61 45.04
CA TYR A 5 6.22 18.08 43.69
C TYR A 5 5.04 18.80 43.04
N ASN A 6 5.28 19.42 41.89
CA ASN A 6 4.20 19.79 40.97
C ASN A 6 4.03 18.62 40.00
N ASP A 7 2.98 17.86 40.24
CA ASP A 7 2.27 17.08 39.22
C ASP A 7 1.51 18.02 38.27
N ASP A 8 1.14 17.47 37.12
CA ASP A 8 0.30 18.04 36.07
C ASP A 8 0.88 19.19 35.24
N ASP A 9 1.43 18.79 34.09
CA ASP A 9 1.04 19.35 32.78
C ASP A 9 1.43 18.32 31.71
N SER A 10 0.79 17.14 31.73
CA SER A 10 0.68 16.32 30.52
C SER A 10 -0.37 16.98 29.63
N GLU A 11 0.02 18.06 28.96
CA GLU A 11 -0.74 18.57 27.82
C GLU A 11 -0.95 17.42 26.84
N ASP A 12 -2.21 17.03 26.68
CA ASP A 12 -2.71 16.25 25.55
C ASP A 12 -2.26 16.95 24.27
N GLN A 13 -1.09 16.57 23.75
CA GLN A 13 -0.69 16.98 22.43
C GLN A 13 -1.67 16.35 21.44
N PRO A 14 -2.35 17.15 20.61
CA PRO A 14 -3.28 16.63 19.63
C PRO A 14 -2.49 15.73 18.68
N LEU A 15 -2.93 14.47 18.53
CA LEU A 15 -2.45 13.51 17.54
C LEU A 15 -2.15 14.24 16.23
N MET A 16 -0.86 14.45 15.94
CA MET A 16 -0.45 15.11 14.70
C MET A 16 -0.96 14.28 13.52
N LYS A 17 -1.63 14.96 12.59
CA LYS A 17 -2.18 14.37 11.36
C LYS A 17 -1.10 13.58 10.63
N GLN A 18 -1.39 12.31 10.40
CA GLN A 18 -0.60 11.35 9.62
C GLN A 18 -0.40 11.85 8.17
N THR A 19 0.78 12.42 7.87
CA THR A 19 1.16 12.83 6.50
C THR A 19 2.54 12.32 6.07
N GLY A 20 3.01 11.22 6.66
CA GLY A 20 4.31 10.61 6.34
C GLY A 20 4.30 9.67 5.11
N PRO A 21 5.48 9.24 4.62
CA PRO A 21 5.62 8.30 3.49
C PRO A 21 4.85 6.99 3.67
N SER A 22 4.72 6.51 4.91
CA SER A 22 3.94 5.31 5.24
C SER A 22 2.43 5.49 5.06
N ALA A 23 1.88 6.67 5.36
CA ALA A 23 0.47 6.97 5.08
C ALA A 23 0.17 6.96 3.58
N GLN A 24 1.13 7.38 2.76
CA GLN A 24 1.00 7.32 1.29
C GLN A 24 1.08 5.88 0.76
N ILE A 25 1.98 5.06 1.30
CA ILE A 25 2.06 3.62 0.99
C ILE A 25 0.74 2.94 1.35
N SER A 26 0.24 3.13 2.58
CA SER A 26 -1.03 2.57 3.04
C SER A 26 -2.21 2.95 2.13
N LYS A 27 -2.30 4.23 1.74
CA LYS A 27 -3.32 4.68 0.79
C LYS A 27 -3.24 3.95 -0.56
N GLN A 28 -2.03 3.70 -1.07
CA GLN A 28 -1.84 2.96 -2.31
C GLN A 28 -2.20 1.48 -2.16
N VAL A 29 -1.88 0.87 -1.03
CA VAL A 29 -2.33 -0.50 -0.71
C VAL A 29 -3.86 -0.57 -0.72
N SER A 30 -4.56 0.36 -0.06
CA SER A 30 -6.03 0.39 -0.09
C SER A 30 -6.60 0.60 -1.51
N SER A 31 -5.94 1.40 -2.35
CA SER A 31 -6.34 1.59 -3.75
C SER A 31 -6.21 0.30 -4.57
N ILE A 32 -5.14 -0.47 -4.34
CA ILE A 32 -4.95 -1.79 -4.95
C ILE A 32 -6.06 -2.74 -4.47
N GLN A 33 -6.28 -2.84 -3.15
CA GLN A 33 -7.31 -3.70 -2.56
C GLN A 33 -8.70 -3.40 -3.13
N GLU A 34 -9.07 -2.13 -3.23
CA GLU A 34 -10.36 -1.72 -3.78
C GLU A 34 -10.47 -2.05 -5.28
N SER A 35 -9.39 -1.87 -6.05
CA SER A 35 -9.36 -2.25 -7.47
C SER A 35 -9.59 -3.75 -7.67
N PHE A 36 -8.94 -4.59 -6.85
CA PHE A 36 -9.13 -6.04 -6.90
C PHE A 36 -10.53 -6.46 -6.43
N LYS A 37 -11.06 -5.85 -5.36
CA LYS A 37 -12.43 -6.10 -4.89
C LYS A 37 -13.47 -5.78 -5.97
N GLN A 38 -13.25 -4.72 -6.73
CA GLN A 38 -14.11 -4.39 -7.87
C GLN A 38 -14.02 -5.43 -8.99
N ILE A 39 -12.82 -5.93 -9.31
CA ILE A 39 -12.62 -7.02 -10.26
C ILE A 39 -13.39 -8.27 -9.81
N ASP A 40 -13.27 -8.66 -8.54
CA ASP A 40 -13.96 -9.84 -8.03
C ASP A 40 -15.48 -9.67 -8.01
N THR A 41 -15.96 -8.45 -7.71
CA THR A 41 -17.40 -8.15 -7.80
C THR A 41 -17.91 -8.29 -9.23
N GLN A 42 -17.12 -7.87 -10.23
CA GLN A 42 -17.47 -8.02 -11.64
C GLN A 42 -17.45 -9.49 -12.08
N PHE A 43 -16.51 -10.30 -11.61
CA PHE A 43 -16.51 -11.75 -11.89
C PHE A 43 -17.72 -12.45 -11.26
N LYS A 44 -18.13 -12.07 -10.05
CA LYS A 44 -19.37 -12.59 -9.43
C LYS A 44 -20.62 -12.19 -10.19
N ASP A 45 -20.70 -10.95 -10.67
CA ASP A 45 -21.84 -10.54 -11.50
C ASP A 45 -21.83 -11.25 -12.85
N LEU A 46 -20.65 -11.48 -13.43
CA LEU A 46 -20.49 -12.30 -14.64
C LEU A 46 -21.01 -13.73 -14.42
N GLU A 47 -20.60 -14.40 -13.34
CA GLU A 47 -21.10 -15.73 -12.94
C GLU A 47 -22.62 -15.75 -12.82
N ARG A 48 -23.20 -14.72 -12.20
CA ARG A 48 -24.65 -14.57 -12.07
C ARG A 48 -25.31 -14.41 -13.44
N GLN A 49 -24.78 -13.57 -14.33
CA GLN A 49 -25.33 -13.39 -15.66
C GLN A 49 -25.26 -14.70 -16.48
N PHE A 50 -24.18 -15.48 -16.41
CA PHE A 50 -24.11 -16.78 -17.07
C PHE A 50 -25.09 -17.79 -16.49
N THR A 51 -25.29 -17.78 -15.18
CA THR A 51 -26.32 -18.61 -14.52
C THR A 51 -27.74 -18.21 -14.98
N GLU A 52 -28.00 -16.91 -15.13
CA GLU A 52 -29.26 -16.41 -15.67
C GLU A 52 -29.41 -16.76 -17.15
N LEU A 53 -28.33 -16.70 -17.93
CA LEU A 53 -28.31 -17.08 -19.34
C LEU A 53 -28.69 -18.56 -19.49
N LYS A 54 -28.14 -19.44 -18.64
CA LYS A 54 -28.49 -20.87 -18.58
C LYS A 54 -30.00 -21.09 -18.34
N LYS A 55 -30.65 -20.20 -17.58
CA LYS A 55 -32.06 -20.29 -17.22
C LYS A 55 -32.99 -19.54 -18.18
N ALA A 56 -32.44 -18.87 -19.20
CA ALA A 56 -33.24 -18.07 -20.12
C ALA A 56 -34.23 -18.97 -20.88
N THR A 57 -35.50 -18.59 -20.87
CA THR A 57 -36.58 -19.36 -21.52
C THR A 57 -37.04 -18.72 -22.83
N SER A 58 -36.55 -17.53 -23.17
CA SER A 58 -36.85 -16.86 -24.43
C SER A 58 -35.60 -16.26 -25.09
N PRO A 59 -35.61 -16.11 -26.43
CA PRO A 59 -34.53 -15.46 -27.17
C PRO A 59 -34.30 -13.99 -26.75
N GLU A 60 -35.37 -13.25 -26.45
CA GLU A 60 -35.27 -11.86 -25.99
C GLU A 60 -34.56 -11.77 -24.63
N GLN A 61 -34.87 -12.69 -23.71
CA GLN A 61 -34.22 -12.77 -22.42
C GLN A 61 -32.73 -13.09 -22.57
N ALA A 62 -32.40 -14.08 -23.40
CA ALA A 62 -31.01 -14.44 -23.70
C ALA A 62 -30.23 -13.27 -24.30
N LYS A 63 -30.84 -12.50 -25.22
CA LYS A 63 -30.23 -11.32 -25.83
C LYS A 63 -30.00 -10.19 -24.83
N GLN A 64 -30.94 -9.95 -23.92
CA GLN A 64 -30.76 -8.95 -22.87
C GLN A 64 -29.62 -9.31 -21.91
N ILE A 65 -29.53 -10.58 -21.49
CA ILE A 65 -28.45 -11.07 -20.63
C ILE A 65 -27.12 -11.00 -21.38
N SER A 66 -27.09 -11.39 -22.67
CA SER A 66 -25.91 -11.27 -23.52
C SER A 66 -25.36 -9.84 -23.61
N ASN A 67 -26.23 -8.85 -23.75
CA ASN A 67 -25.82 -7.44 -23.72
C ASN A 67 -25.17 -7.04 -22.39
N ARG A 68 -25.68 -7.55 -21.26
CA ARG A 68 -25.09 -7.30 -19.93
C ARG A 68 -23.74 -7.98 -19.77
N VAL A 69 -23.61 -9.24 -20.19
CA VAL A 69 -22.33 -9.97 -20.19
C VAL A 69 -21.29 -9.18 -21.00
N THR A 70 -21.67 -8.71 -22.19
CA THR A 70 -20.79 -7.90 -23.05
C THR A 70 -20.34 -6.61 -22.37
N GLN A 71 -21.24 -5.91 -21.67
CA GLN A 71 -20.92 -4.70 -20.91
C GLN A 71 -19.93 -5.01 -19.77
N ILE A 72 -20.15 -6.07 -19.01
CA ILE A 72 -19.27 -6.50 -17.91
C ILE A 72 -17.88 -6.86 -18.44
N LEU A 73 -17.80 -7.70 -19.48
CA LEU A 73 -16.53 -8.08 -20.13
C LEU A 73 -15.77 -6.85 -20.63
N THR A 74 -16.47 -5.91 -21.27
CA THR A 74 -15.88 -4.66 -21.77
C THR A 74 -15.38 -3.77 -20.62
N ALA A 75 -16.17 -3.62 -19.55
CA ALA A 75 -15.79 -2.83 -18.40
C ALA A 75 -14.57 -3.43 -17.70
N MET A 76 -14.52 -4.76 -17.55
CA MET A 76 -13.34 -5.43 -16.99
C MET A 76 -12.10 -5.17 -17.84
N GLN A 77 -12.18 -5.40 -19.16
CA GLN A 77 -11.05 -5.27 -20.07
C GLN A 77 -10.54 -3.82 -20.21
N LYS A 78 -11.45 -2.85 -20.36
CA LYS A 78 -11.08 -1.46 -20.68
C LYS A 78 -10.90 -0.56 -19.46
N GLN A 79 -11.48 -0.92 -18.32
CA GLN A 79 -11.48 -0.06 -17.13
C GLN A 79 -10.86 -0.74 -15.91
N ARG A 80 -11.34 -1.93 -15.52
CA ARG A 80 -10.96 -2.52 -14.22
C ARG A 80 -9.52 -3.04 -14.20
N PHE A 81 -9.13 -3.86 -15.17
CA PHE A 81 -7.75 -4.35 -15.27
C PHE A 81 -6.74 -3.20 -15.45
N PRO A 82 -6.95 -2.23 -16.36
CA PRO A 82 -6.06 -1.07 -16.48
C PRO A 82 -5.97 -0.22 -15.20
N SER A 83 -7.07 -0.04 -14.47
CA SER A 83 -7.08 0.68 -13.19
C SER A 83 -6.25 -0.04 -12.12
N ALA A 84 -6.40 -1.36 -12.00
CA ALA A 84 -5.60 -2.17 -11.08
C ALA A 84 -4.12 -2.13 -11.44
N GLN A 85 -3.78 -2.26 -12.72
CA GLN A 85 -2.40 -2.15 -13.21
C GLN A 85 -1.80 -0.76 -12.94
N SER A 86 -2.59 0.30 -13.13
CA SER A 86 -2.16 1.66 -12.81
C SER A 86 -1.91 1.86 -11.32
N SER A 87 -2.76 1.27 -10.46
CA SER A 87 -2.58 1.30 -9.01
C SER A 87 -1.30 0.58 -8.58
N LEU A 88 -1.00 -0.59 -9.18
CA LEU A 88 0.27 -1.30 -8.95
C LEU A 88 1.48 -0.47 -9.38
N GLN A 89 1.43 0.19 -10.54
CA GLN A 89 2.52 1.07 -10.99
C GLN A 89 2.73 2.29 -10.07
N GLN A 90 1.65 2.86 -9.52
CA GLN A 90 1.74 3.94 -8.55
C GLN A 90 2.36 3.46 -7.25
N PHE A 91 1.94 2.29 -6.77
CA PHE A 91 2.51 1.64 -5.60
C PHE A 91 4.01 1.39 -5.78
N HIS A 92 4.44 0.82 -6.91
CA HIS A 92 5.86 0.64 -7.24
C HIS A 92 6.67 1.93 -7.12
N LYS A 93 6.19 3.01 -7.75
CA LYS A 93 6.84 4.33 -7.70
C LYS A 93 6.92 4.87 -6.27
N GLN A 94 5.88 4.64 -5.47
CA GLN A 94 5.83 5.07 -4.08
C GLN A 94 6.83 4.29 -3.21
N ILE A 95 6.96 2.97 -3.40
CA ILE A 95 7.96 2.15 -2.70
C ILE A 95 9.38 2.57 -3.10
N ALA A 96 9.61 2.82 -4.38
CA ALA A 96 10.90 3.25 -4.89
C ALA A 96 11.36 4.58 -4.27
N SER A 97 10.46 5.55 -4.13
CA SER A 97 10.75 6.87 -3.55
C SER A 97 10.71 6.91 -2.03
N ALA A 98 10.15 5.89 -1.37
CA ALA A 98 10.05 5.86 0.08
C ALA A 98 11.42 5.70 0.77
N GLN A 99 11.60 6.44 1.87
CA GLN A 99 12.74 6.32 2.79
C GLN A 99 12.50 5.17 3.78
N ILE A 100 12.46 3.95 3.25
CA ILE A 100 12.33 2.69 4.02
C ILE A 100 13.55 1.80 3.77
N SER A 101 13.79 0.84 4.65
CA SER A 101 14.94 -0.08 4.53
C SER A 101 14.86 -0.95 3.28
N ASP A 102 16.01 -1.38 2.76
CA ASP A 102 16.07 -2.26 1.57
C ASP A 102 15.35 -3.59 1.80
N SER A 103 15.40 -4.12 3.03
CA SER A 103 14.65 -5.33 3.40
C SER A 103 13.14 -5.11 3.30
N GLN A 104 12.62 -3.95 3.69
CA GLN A 104 11.20 -3.62 3.57
C GLN A 104 10.81 -3.42 2.09
N LYS A 105 11.66 -2.76 1.30
CA LYS A 105 11.44 -2.63 -0.16
C LYS A 105 11.34 -4.00 -0.83
N ALA A 106 12.20 -4.94 -0.45
CA ALA A 106 12.18 -6.29 -0.99
C ALA A 106 10.85 -7.02 -0.74
N GLU A 107 10.29 -6.95 0.47
CA GLU A 107 8.98 -7.55 0.77
C GLU A 107 7.84 -6.87 -0.01
N TYR A 108 7.85 -5.54 -0.11
CA TYR A 108 6.85 -4.83 -0.92
C TYR A 108 6.92 -5.20 -2.41
N TYR A 109 8.12 -5.31 -2.99
CA TYR A 109 8.27 -5.73 -4.39
C TYR A 109 7.84 -7.18 -4.60
N LYS A 110 8.13 -8.07 -3.64
CA LYS A 110 7.65 -9.45 -3.69
C LYS A 110 6.12 -9.50 -3.70
N SER A 111 5.48 -8.70 -2.86
CA SER A 111 4.01 -8.66 -2.82
C SER A 111 3.41 -7.97 -4.05
N GLU A 112 4.05 -6.93 -4.59
CA GLU A 112 3.71 -6.34 -5.89
C GLU A 112 3.75 -7.38 -7.01
N GLN A 113 4.82 -8.19 -7.09
CA GLN A 113 4.95 -9.26 -8.08
C GLN A 113 3.83 -10.28 -7.97
N GLN A 114 3.46 -10.67 -6.75
CA GLN A 114 2.35 -11.58 -6.52
C GLN A 114 1.02 -10.99 -6.99
N PHE A 115 0.74 -9.73 -6.70
CA PHE A 115 -0.45 -9.05 -7.22
C PHE A 115 -0.45 -8.96 -8.74
N ALA A 116 0.69 -8.61 -9.34
CA ALA A 116 0.83 -8.57 -10.79
C ALA A 116 0.57 -9.95 -11.41
N GLN A 117 1.05 -11.02 -10.79
CA GLN A 117 0.80 -12.40 -11.25
C GLN A 117 -0.67 -12.78 -11.16
N VAL A 118 -1.35 -12.48 -10.03
CA VAL A 118 -2.79 -12.76 -9.89
C VAL A 118 -3.60 -11.96 -10.91
N LEU A 119 -3.25 -10.68 -11.10
CA LEU A 119 -3.92 -9.83 -12.09
C LEU A 119 -3.76 -10.38 -13.51
N ALA A 120 -2.53 -10.79 -13.88
CA ALA A 120 -2.24 -11.38 -15.18
C ALA A 120 -3.01 -12.70 -15.40
N ASN A 121 -3.05 -13.57 -14.37
CA ASN A 121 -3.81 -14.82 -14.43
C ASN A 121 -5.30 -14.56 -14.63
N LYS A 122 -5.90 -13.66 -13.85
CA LYS A 122 -7.32 -13.27 -13.99
C LYS A 122 -7.61 -12.65 -15.36
N GLN A 123 -6.70 -11.83 -15.88
CA GLN A 123 -6.83 -11.23 -17.20
C GLN A 123 -6.78 -12.28 -18.32
N SER A 124 -5.86 -13.25 -18.23
CA SER A 124 -5.78 -14.36 -19.18
C SER A 124 -7.04 -15.24 -19.13
N GLN A 125 -7.53 -15.56 -17.93
CA GLN A 125 -8.77 -16.32 -17.78
C GLN A 125 -9.98 -15.53 -18.34
N LEU A 126 -10.04 -14.22 -18.13
CA LEU A 126 -11.07 -13.37 -18.75
C LEU A 126 -11.01 -13.45 -20.29
N GLN A 127 -9.83 -13.45 -20.89
CA GLN A 127 -9.68 -13.57 -22.35
C GLN A 127 -10.23 -14.89 -22.86
N ASN A 128 -10.00 -16.00 -22.13
CA ASN A 128 -10.58 -17.30 -22.49
C ASN A 128 -12.11 -17.24 -22.46
N VAL A 129 -12.68 -16.76 -21.35
CA VAL A 129 -14.15 -16.56 -21.21
C VAL A 129 -14.69 -15.67 -22.32
N GLN A 130 -14.01 -14.57 -22.64
CA GLN A 130 -14.40 -13.65 -23.71
C GLN A 130 -14.40 -14.34 -25.08
N SER A 131 -13.38 -15.16 -25.37
CA SER A 131 -13.29 -15.88 -26.65
C SER A 131 -14.40 -16.92 -26.81
N HIS A 132 -14.73 -17.66 -25.74
CA HIS A 132 -15.81 -18.63 -25.74
C HIS A 132 -17.15 -17.91 -25.84
N TYR A 133 -17.31 -16.80 -25.12
CA TYR A 133 -18.52 -16.01 -25.13
C TYR A 133 -18.81 -15.39 -26.50
N GLN A 134 -17.79 -14.96 -27.25
CA GLN A 134 -17.99 -14.46 -28.62
C GLN A 134 -18.63 -15.50 -29.53
N LYS A 135 -18.20 -16.77 -29.44
CA LYS A 135 -18.81 -17.88 -30.18
C LYS A 135 -20.27 -18.09 -29.75
N LEU A 136 -20.51 -18.04 -28.44
CA LEU A 136 -21.87 -18.19 -27.88
C LEU A 136 -22.80 -17.07 -28.35
N SER A 137 -22.35 -15.82 -28.28
CA SER A 137 -23.12 -14.65 -28.70
C SER A 137 -23.46 -14.70 -30.18
N GLN A 138 -22.54 -15.15 -31.04
CA GLN A 138 -22.83 -15.35 -32.47
C GLN A 138 -23.93 -16.39 -32.70
N LYS A 139 -23.87 -17.52 -32.00
CA LYS A 139 -24.91 -18.56 -32.09
C LYS A 139 -26.28 -18.05 -31.61
N ILE A 140 -26.31 -17.26 -30.53
CA ILE A 140 -27.54 -16.62 -30.03
C ILE A 140 -28.10 -15.66 -31.09
N ASP A 141 -27.26 -14.83 -31.71
CA ASP A 141 -27.68 -13.88 -32.73
C ASP A 141 -28.19 -14.57 -34.00
N ASP A 142 -27.56 -15.65 -34.45
CA ASP A 142 -27.96 -16.38 -35.65
C ASP A 142 -29.27 -17.16 -35.43
N GLN A 143 -29.48 -17.74 -34.25
CA GLN A 143 -30.75 -18.42 -33.91
C GLN A 143 -31.92 -17.45 -33.69
N THR A 144 -31.66 -16.15 -33.46
CA THR A 144 -32.72 -15.14 -33.34
C THR A 144 -33.21 -14.58 -34.69
N LYS A 145 -32.59 -14.98 -35.82
CA LYS A 145 -32.91 -14.44 -37.16
C LYS A 145 -33.90 -15.29 -37.96
N ASP A 146 -34.07 -16.57 -37.66
CA ASP A 146 -34.96 -17.48 -38.39
C ASP A 146 -36.17 -17.89 -37.51
N ASP A 147 -37.37 -17.57 -38.00
CA ASP A 147 -38.71 -18.06 -37.60
C ASP A 147 -39.13 -18.01 -36.09
N PRO A 148 -40.00 -17.05 -35.69
CA PRO A 148 -40.41 -16.85 -34.29
C PRO A 148 -41.32 -17.95 -33.70
N GLU A 149 -41.90 -18.85 -34.51
CA GLU A 149 -42.98 -19.74 -34.04
C GLU A 149 -42.59 -21.22 -33.86
N LEU A 150 -41.46 -21.68 -34.40
CA LEU A 150 -41.04 -23.09 -34.31
C LEU A 150 -39.89 -23.37 -33.34
N ASP A 151 -39.24 -22.34 -32.80
CA ASP A 151 -37.91 -22.47 -32.19
C ASP A 151 -37.84 -22.43 -30.67
N ALA A 152 -38.91 -22.04 -29.95
CA ALA A 152 -38.88 -21.97 -28.47
C ALA A 152 -38.62 -23.34 -27.79
N LYS A 153 -38.94 -24.47 -28.45
CA LYS A 153 -38.68 -25.83 -27.94
C LYS A 153 -37.34 -26.43 -28.38
N LYS A 154 -36.75 -25.96 -29.49
CA LYS A 154 -35.42 -26.36 -29.99
C LYS A 154 -34.30 -25.41 -29.56
N PHE A 155 -34.66 -24.20 -29.12
CA PHE A 155 -33.82 -23.29 -28.34
C PHE A 155 -33.39 -23.91 -27.01
N LYS A 156 -33.98 -25.05 -26.58
CA LYS A 156 -33.31 -25.98 -25.67
C LYS A 156 -31.96 -26.37 -26.30
N MET A 157 -30.91 -25.58 -26.13
CA MET A 157 -30.20 -25.45 -24.87
C MET A 157 -29.62 -26.79 -24.42
N GLN A 158 -29.31 -27.70 -25.34
CA GLN A 158 -28.36 -28.79 -25.06
C GLN A 158 -26.96 -28.40 -25.52
N LEU A 159 -26.85 -27.78 -26.71
CA LEU A 159 -25.55 -27.28 -27.20
C LEU A 159 -25.11 -25.99 -26.50
N LEU A 160 -26.05 -25.13 -26.08
CA LEU A 160 -25.76 -23.94 -25.27
C LEU A 160 -25.48 -24.32 -23.81
N GLU A 161 -26.05 -25.41 -23.30
CA GLU A 161 -25.91 -25.76 -21.88
C GLU A 161 -24.50 -26.23 -21.57
N GLU A 162 -23.91 -27.11 -22.40
CA GLU A 162 -22.51 -27.55 -22.24
C GLU A 162 -21.54 -26.36 -22.38
N GLU A 163 -21.75 -25.48 -23.35
CA GLU A 163 -20.83 -24.35 -23.61
C GLU A 163 -20.99 -23.21 -22.58
N ILE A 164 -22.17 -23.04 -21.99
CA ILE A 164 -22.39 -22.15 -20.84
C ILE A 164 -21.84 -22.77 -19.55
N GLU A 165 -21.95 -24.09 -19.36
CA GLU A 165 -21.36 -24.79 -18.22
C GLU A 165 -19.83 -24.68 -18.21
N ASP A 166 -19.18 -24.91 -19.34
CA ASP A 166 -17.72 -24.73 -19.46
C ASP A 166 -17.29 -23.29 -19.11
N GLN A 167 -18.06 -22.29 -19.54
CA GLN A 167 -17.80 -20.88 -19.21
C GLN A 167 -18.05 -20.57 -17.73
N LEU A 168 -19.10 -21.13 -17.15
CA LEU A 168 -19.41 -20.98 -15.73
C LEU A 168 -18.29 -21.59 -14.88
N ASP A 169 -17.81 -22.78 -15.24
CA ASP A 169 -16.70 -23.46 -14.56
C ASP A 169 -15.41 -22.65 -14.63
N ASP A 170 -15.11 -22.05 -15.78
CA ASP A 170 -13.96 -21.15 -15.92
C ASP A 170 -14.11 -19.91 -15.01
N ILE A 171 -15.31 -19.32 -14.92
CA ILE A 171 -15.58 -18.19 -14.03
C ILE A 171 -15.50 -18.59 -12.55
N ILE A 172 -16.01 -19.77 -12.18
CA ILE A 172 -15.93 -20.29 -10.82
C ILE A 172 -14.47 -20.51 -10.43
N LYS A 173 -13.64 -21.06 -11.32
CA LYS A 173 -12.18 -21.20 -11.11
C LYS A 173 -11.51 -19.84 -10.89
N ILE A 174 -11.93 -18.80 -11.64
CA ILE A 174 -11.46 -17.42 -11.43
C ILE A 174 -11.80 -16.91 -10.02
N ASN A 175 -13.00 -17.24 -9.52
CA ASN A 175 -13.49 -16.83 -8.20
C ASN A 175 -12.84 -17.62 -7.05
N GLN A 176 -12.47 -18.89 -7.23
CA GLN A 176 -11.81 -19.70 -6.20
C GLN A 176 -10.37 -19.24 -5.91
N ASN A 177 -9.65 -18.76 -6.92
CA ASN A 177 -8.30 -18.19 -6.77
C ASN A 177 -8.25 -16.87 -5.96
N VAL A 178 -9.40 -16.35 -5.49
CA VAL A 178 -9.52 -15.10 -4.73
C VAL A 178 -9.12 -15.23 -3.26
N ASN A 179 -9.20 -16.43 -2.68
CA ASN A 179 -8.87 -16.62 -1.26
C ASN A 179 -7.38 -16.31 -0.97
N ASP A 180 -6.51 -16.67 -1.89
CA ASP A 180 -5.06 -16.42 -1.79
C ASP A 180 -4.75 -14.91 -1.85
N LEU A 181 -5.54 -14.16 -2.63
CA LEU A 181 -5.42 -12.72 -2.77
C LEU A 181 -5.85 -12.00 -1.48
N GLY A 182 -6.95 -12.41 -0.86
CA GLY A 182 -7.42 -11.83 0.41
C GLY A 182 -6.41 -12.02 1.55
N GLN A 183 -5.73 -13.17 1.60
CA GLN A 183 -4.65 -13.42 2.56
C GLN A 183 -3.43 -12.54 2.30
N MET A 184 -3.02 -12.37 1.03
CA MET A 184 -1.93 -11.46 0.66
C MET A 184 -2.24 -10.00 0.99
N MET A 185 -3.46 -9.54 0.72
CA MET A 185 -3.90 -8.19 1.08
C MET A 185 -3.78 -7.94 2.58
N LYS A 186 -4.07 -8.95 3.41
CA LYS A 186 -3.96 -8.88 4.87
C LYS A 186 -2.50 -8.86 5.33
N ILE A 187 -1.62 -9.63 4.69
CA ILE A 187 -0.17 -9.60 4.98
C ILE A 187 0.40 -8.20 4.68
N MET A 188 0.05 -7.61 3.53
CA MET A 188 0.54 -6.28 3.16
C MET A 188 0.00 -5.18 4.07
N GLU A 189 -1.24 -5.28 4.55
CA GLU A 189 -1.81 -4.37 5.55
C GLU A 189 -1.01 -4.41 6.85
N VAL A 190 -0.73 -5.61 7.36
CA VAL A 190 0.07 -5.81 8.58
C VAL A 190 1.51 -5.29 8.41
N GLU A 191 2.13 -5.56 7.26
CA GLU A 191 3.49 -5.07 6.96
C GLU A 191 3.55 -3.54 6.86
N THR A 192 2.53 -2.92 6.28
CA THR A 192 2.41 -1.47 6.21
C THR A 192 2.27 -0.85 7.59
N LEU A 193 1.47 -1.46 8.48
CA LEU A 193 1.32 -1.02 9.87
C LEU A 193 2.64 -1.13 10.65
N LYS A 194 3.38 -2.24 10.52
CA LYS A 194 4.71 -2.40 11.14
C LYS A 194 5.72 -1.37 10.63
N CYS A 195 5.65 -1.03 9.35
CA CYS A 195 6.50 0.00 8.76
C CYS A 195 6.19 1.39 9.33
N GLN A 196 4.91 1.69 9.60
CA GLN A 196 4.51 2.93 10.26
C GLN A 196 5.14 3.07 11.65
N GLU A 197 5.11 2.01 12.47
CA GLU A 197 5.72 2.02 13.80
C GLU A 197 7.23 2.26 13.71
N THR A 198 7.89 1.64 12.73
CA THR A 198 9.34 1.79 12.53
C THR A 198 9.73 3.20 12.09
N ILE A 199 8.93 3.83 11.20
CA ILE A 199 9.18 5.21 10.76
C ILE A 199 9.04 6.18 11.93
N ASN A 200 8.01 6.02 12.77
CA ASN A 200 7.84 6.87 13.95
C ASN A 200 9.07 6.80 14.87
N ILE A 201 9.63 5.60 15.10
CA ILE A 201 10.85 5.42 15.90
C ILE A 201 12.06 6.12 15.25
N ILE A 202 12.16 6.13 13.92
CA ILE A 202 13.25 6.84 13.22
C ILE A 202 13.08 8.35 13.37
N GLU A 203 11.87 8.88 13.20
CA GLU A 203 11.56 10.30 13.40
C GLU A 203 11.92 10.76 14.82
N ASP A 204 11.53 9.97 15.83
CA ASP A 204 11.87 10.23 17.24
C ASP A 204 13.39 10.22 17.48
N ASN A 205 14.09 9.25 16.90
CA ASN A 205 15.55 9.14 17.02
C ASN A 205 16.28 10.29 16.32
N VAL A 206 15.81 10.74 15.17
CA VAL A 206 16.37 11.89 14.44
C VAL A 206 16.12 13.17 15.25
N ALA A 207 14.91 13.39 15.75
CA ALA A 207 14.60 14.54 16.60
C ALA A 207 15.48 14.56 17.87
N ALA A 208 15.69 13.40 18.50
CA ALA A 208 16.59 13.27 19.65
C ALA A 208 18.06 13.51 19.28
N ALA A 209 18.50 13.08 18.10
CA ALA A 209 19.86 13.33 17.61
C ALA A 209 20.08 14.83 17.32
N ASP A 210 19.15 15.50 16.66
CA ASP A 210 19.21 16.94 16.39
C ASP A 210 19.24 17.74 17.69
N ALA A 211 18.41 17.36 18.68
CA ALA A 211 18.44 17.97 20.01
C ALA A 211 19.80 17.77 20.72
N LYS A 212 20.43 16.60 20.57
CA LYS A 212 21.77 16.32 21.11
C LYS A 212 22.84 17.13 20.40
N VAL A 213 22.74 17.30 19.08
CA VAL A 213 23.67 18.12 18.29
C VAL A 213 23.55 19.59 18.68
N ALA A 214 22.33 20.12 18.80
CA ALA A 214 22.08 21.49 19.25
C ALA A 214 22.65 21.73 20.66
N LYS A 215 22.36 20.84 21.63
CA LYS A 215 22.95 20.90 22.98
C LYS A 215 24.48 20.77 22.96
N GLY A 216 25.01 19.93 22.08
CA GLY A 216 26.45 19.77 21.87
C GLY A 216 27.11 21.06 21.39
N ALA A 217 26.49 21.76 20.44
CA ALA A 217 26.96 23.05 19.94
C ALA A 217 26.96 24.11 21.05
N ASP A 218 25.89 24.19 21.85
CA ASP A 218 25.81 25.09 23.00
C ASP A 218 26.90 24.78 24.05
N ASN A 219 27.09 23.51 24.38
CA ASN A 219 28.12 23.07 25.33
C ASN A 219 29.53 23.41 24.83
N LEU A 220 29.82 23.27 23.53
CA LEU A 220 31.10 23.69 22.94
C LEU A 220 31.28 25.21 23.03
N GLN A 221 30.22 25.99 22.84
CA GLN A 221 30.28 27.44 22.97
C GLN A 221 30.56 27.87 24.42
N VAL A 222 29.88 27.23 25.39
CA VAL A 222 30.10 27.45 26.84
C VAL A 222 31.50 27.01 27.26
N ALA A 223 31.96 25.85 26.80
CA ALA A 223 33.31 25.34 27.07
C ALA A 223 34.38 26.31 26.53
N ARG A 224 34.19 26.84 25.32
CA ARG A 224 35.10 27.85 24.73
C ARG A 224 35.14 29.14 25.54
N LYS A 225 33.99 29.62 26.03
CA LYS A 225 33.91 30.79 26.93
C LYS A 225 34.63 30.52 28.25
N THR A 226 34.39 29.36 28.84
CA THR A 226 35.00 28.92 30.11
C THR A 226 36.51 28.76 29.97
N GLN A 227 37.00 28.14 28.90
CA GLN A 227 38.43 27.96 28.63
C GLN A 227 39.16 29.31 28.49
N LYS A 228 38.57 30.28 27.78
CA LYS A 228 39.13 31.64 27.69
C LYS A 228 39.23 32.31 29.07
N SER A 229 38.27 32.08 29.96
CA SER A 229 38.31 32.64 31.33
C SER A 229 39.37 31.96 32.22
N LYS A 230 39.49 30.62 32.12
CA LYS A 230 40.48 29.83 32.88
C LYS A 230 41.91 30.21 32.52
N ASN A 231 42.18 30.45 31.23
CA ASN A 231 43.51 30.88 30.80
C ASN A 231 43.89 32.24 31.42
N LYS A 232 42.95 33.18 31.55
CA LYS A 232 43.20 34.47 32.22
C LYS A 232 43.54 34.28 33.70
N TRP A 233 42.78 33.43 34.39
CA TRP A 233 43.03 33.11 35.80
C TRP A 233 44.35 32.37 36.02
N LEU A 234 44.74 31.46 35.12
CA LEU A 234 46.03 30.78 35.16
C LEU A 234 47.20 31.76 35.05
N TRP A 235 47.14 32.74 34.15
CA TRP A 235 48.18 33.76 34.02
C TRP A 235 48.30 34.64 35.27
N ILE A 236 47.17 34.98 35.90
CA ILE A 236 47.16 35.73 37.17
C ILE A 236 47.80 34.89 38.29
N GLY A 237 47.41 33.61 38.42
CA GLY A 237 47.97 32.70 39.41
C GLY A 237 49.47 32.46 39.23
N LEU A 238 49.94 32.30 37.99
CA LEU A 238 51.36 32.16 37.68
C LEU A 238 52.15 33.42 38.04
N GLY A 239 51.62 34.61 37.72
CA GLY A 239 52.26 35.88 38.05
C GLY A 239 52.44 36.08 39.56
N ILE A 240 51.42 35.77 40.36
CA ILE A 240 51.50 35.83 41.82
C ILE A 240 52.55 34.83 42.34
N THR A 241 52.55 33.61 41.81
CA THR A 241 53.50 32.56 42.22
C THR A 241 54.95 32.98 41.97
N VAL A 242 55.25 33.55 40.80
CA VAL A 242 56.59 34.07 40.47
C VAL A 242 56.98 35.23 41.38
N ALA A 243 56.07 36.18 41.63
CA ALA A 243 56.34 37.32 42.51
C ALA A 243 56.71 36.86 43.94
N VAL A 244 55.98 35.90 44.50
CA VAL A 244 56.29 35.32 45.82
C VAL A 244 57.66 34.62 45.83
N ALA A 245 57.99 33.86 44.78
CA ALA A 245 59.29 33.19 44.67
C ALA A 245 60.46 34.19 44.65
N VAL A 246 60.32 35.31 43.94
CA VAL A 246 61.34 36.37 43.89
C VAL A 246 61.52 37.03 45.26
N ILE A 247 60.42 37.31 45.99
CA ILE A 247 60.48 37.88 47.34
C ILE A 247 61.20 36.93 48.30
N LEU A 248 60.88 35.64 48.26
CA LEU A 248 61.55 34.64 49.10
C LEU A 248 63.05 34.53 48.79
N LEU A 249 63.44 34.60 47.52
CA LEU A 249 64.86 34.62 47.13
C LEU A 249 65.59 35.87 47.63
N LEU A 250 64.95 37.04 47.58
CA LEU A 250 65.54 38.28 48.11
C LEU A 250 65.73 38.23 49.62
N ILE A 251 64.79 37.64 50.37
CA ILE A 251 64.89 37.48 51.83
C ILE A 251 66.00 36.49 52.20
N PHE A 252 66.26 35.47 51.39
CA PHE A 252 67.25 34.43 51.70
C PHE A 252 68.68 34.82 51.28
N VAL A 253 68.83 35.75 50.33
CA VAL A 253 70.12 36.22 49.81
C VAL A 253 70.62 37.49 50.53
N LEU A 254 69.72 38.31 51.08
CA LEU A 254 70.06 39.39 52.03
C LEU A 254 70.31 38.83 53.43
#